data_AF-A0A318SQ68-F1
#
_entry.id   AF-A0A318SQ68-F1
#
_cell.length_a   1.000
_cell.length_b   1.000
_cell.length_c   1.000
_cell.angle_alpha   90.00
_cell.angle_beta   90.00
_cell.angle_gamma   90.00
#
_symmetry.space_group_name_H-M   'P 1'
#
loop_
_entity.id
_entity.type
_entity.pdbx_description
1 polymer ?
#
loop_
_entity_poly.entity_id
_entity_poly.type
_entity_poly.pdbx_seq_one_letter_code
_entity_poly.pdbx_strand_id
1 'polypeptide(L)'
;MISFKFRRPGAAARGIAAAALAAACTFGPAQANVEGSRAVAAPDGSVRVHAALRPQARDFYIPSTRWEDEPEGAVWTRTLMSALETNAPRLDDVVPQDIETWCPAYSRNTAEMRRAFWAGLVSAVSWYESRHQPEVVGGNGLYYGLMQILPDTARAVGCRAGQGAGLKDPLANLSCTARILELAVPRDDAVAVYEGRWQGAAQQWGPLTRGSVREAVSAWTREQDYCRLDRRADVAPEASLRPQERPAHLALAAADVVPEIHVTISTMSYAGSDADFGDSYKVALD
;
A
#
# COMPACT_ATOMS: atom_id res chain seq x y z
N MET A 1 -8.95 -11.52 -34.44
CA MET A 1 -10.21 -10.80 -34.22
C MET A 1 -11.24 -11.78 -33.68
N ILE A 2 -11.50 -11.76 -32.37
CA ILE A 2 -12.52 -12.61 -31.73
C ILE A 2 -13.44 -11.68 -30.93
N SER A 3 -14.72 -11.70 -31.29
CA SER A 3 -15.78 -10.85 -30.73
C SER A 3 -16.41 -11.54 -29.51
N PHE A 4 -16.35 -10.89 -28.35
CA PHE A 4 -17.09 -11.33 -27.16
C PHE A 4 -18.39 -10.54 -27.02
N LYS A 5 -19.53 -11.20 -27.26
CA LYS A 5 -20.86 -10.69 -26.90
C LYS A 5 -21.17 -11.08 -25.46
N PHE A 6 -21.23 -10.11 -24.55
CA PHE A 6 -21.80 -10.31 -23.21
C PHE A 6 -23.27 -9.89 -23.17
N ARG A 7 -24.12 -10.81 -22.72
CA ARG A 7 -25.56 -10.63 -22.48
C ARG A 7 -25.76 -10.06 -21.07
N ARG A 8 -26.45 -8.93 -20.94
CA ARG A 8 -26.85 -8.32 -19.66
C ARG A 8 -28.02 -9.11 -19.02
N PRO A 9 -27.97 -9.43 -17.71
CA PRO A 9 -29.18 -9.76 -16.96
C PRO A 9 -29.81 -8.50 -16.33
N GLY A 10 -31.14 -8.47 -16.36
CA GLY A 10 -31.99 -7.36 -15.94
C GLY A 10 -32.09 -7.17 -14.42
N ALA A 11 -32.40 -5.94 -14.05
CA ALA A 11 -32.64 -5.48 -12.69
C ALA A 11 -33.97 -6.04 -12.12
N ALA A 12 -33.92 -6.53 -10.88
CA ALA A 12 -35.10 -6.73 -10.06
C ALA A 12 -34.84 -6.05 -8.70
N ALA A 13 -35.54 -4.93 -8.47
CA ALA A 13 -35.57 -4.23 -7.20
C ALA A 13 -36.49 -4.97 -6.22
N ARG A 14 -36.01 -5.18 -4.99
CA ARG A 14 -36.87 -5.52 -3.84
C ARG A 14 -36.40 -4.69 -2.64
N GLY A 15 -37.25 -3.76 -2.23
CA GLY A 15 -37.09 -3.00 -0.99
C GLY A 15 -37.44 -3.85 0.22
N ILE A 16 -36.73 -3.63 1.33
CA ILE A 16 -37.08 -4.14 2.64
C ILE A 16 -37.04 -2.95 3.61
N ALA A 17 -38.15 -2.77 4.33
CA ALA A 17 -38.41 -1.69 5.26
C ALA A 17 -37.57 -1.81 6.54
N ALA A 18 -37.10 -0.66 7.04
CA ALA A 18 -36.45 -0.53 8.34
C ALA A 18 -37.52 -0.34 9.43
N ALA A 19 -37.52 -1.18 10.46
CA ALA A 19 -38.28 -0.98 11.68
C ALA A 19 -37.34 -0.45 12.78
N ALA A 20 -37.58 0.80 13.21
CA ALA A 20 -36.91 1.42 14.34
C ALA A 20 -37.67 1.12 15.63
N LEU A 21 -37.03 0.47 16.60
CA LEU A 21 -37.52 0.38 17.98
C LEU A 21 -36.86 1.48 18.80
N ALA A 22 -37.64 2.47 19.24
CA ALA A 22 -37.25 3.46 20.22
C ALA A 22 -37.49 2.92 21.64
N ALA A 23 -36.43 2.81 22.44
CA ALA A 23 -36.54 2.55 23.88
C ALA A 23 -36.51 3.88 24.64
N ALA A 24 -37.61 4.18 25.33
CA ALA A 24 -37.73 5.33 26.22
C ALA A 24 -37.13 4.98 27.59
N CYS A 25 -36.11 5.72 28.03
CA CYS A 25 -35.63 5.70 29.41
C CYS A 25 -36.30 6.84 30.18
N THR A 26 -37.02 6.47 31.24
CA THR A 26 -37.66 7.38 32.20
C THR A 26 -36.62 7.99 33.14
N PHE A 27 -36.63 9.32 33.30
CA PHE A 27 -35.82 10.05 34.29
C PHE A 27 -36.59 10.19 35.61
N GLY A 28 -36.02 9.71 36.71
CA GLY A 28 -36.47 10.01 38.08
C GLY A 28 -35.73 11.23 38.66
N PRO A 29 -36.34 12.01 39.57
CA PRO A 29 -35.72 13.23 40.06
C PRO A 29 -34.58 12.96 41.06
N ALA A 30 -33.51 13.73 40.88
CA ALA A 30 -32.34 13.79 41.75
C ALA A 30 -32.67 14.48 43.08
N GLN A 31 -32.22 13.91 44.19
CA GLN A 31 -32.06 14.62 45.46
C GLN A 31 -30.57 14.74 45.76
N ALA A 32 -30.11 15.98 45.87
CA ALA A 32 -28.76 16.34 46.23
C ALA A 32 -28.59 16.22 47.75
N ASN A 33 -27.57 15.47 48.19
CA ASN A 33 -26.96 15.65 49.51
C ASN A 33 -25.51 16.07 49.29
N VAL A 34 -25.23 17.32 49.67
CA VAL A 34 -23.89 17.90 49.75
C VAL A 34 -23.41 17.72 51.17
N GLU A 35 -22.38 16.91 51.38
CA GLU A 35 -21.64 16.96 52.64
C GLU A 35 -20.19 16.48 52.48
N GLY A 36 -19.26 17.32 52.94
CA GLY A 36 -17.95 16.88 53.42
C GLY A 36 -16.79 16.95 52.42
N SER A 37 -16.14 18.12 52.36
CA SER A 37 -14.80 18.31 51.81
C SER A 37 -13.79 17.31 52.42
N ARG A 38 -13.29 16.40 51.60
CA ARG A 38 -12.00 15.72 51.83
C ARG A 38 -11.01 16.21 50.78
N ALA A 39 -9.85 16.67 51.24
CA ALA A 39 -8.74 17.07 50.39
C ALA A 39 -8.38 15.94 49.42
N VAL A 40 -8.55 16.19 48.12
CA VAL A 40 -8.07 15.32 47.06
C VAL A 40 -6.56 15.57 46.97
N ALA A 41 -5.76 14.60 47.41
CA ALA A 41 -4.36 14.54 47.06
C ALA A 41 -4.25 14.55 45.52
N ALA A 42 -3.46 15.48 44.97
CA ALA A 42 -3.22 15.55 43.54
C ALA A 42 -2.69 14.19 43.06
N PRO A 43 -3.29 13.54 42.04
CA PRO A 43 -2.67 12.38 41.45
C PRO A 43 -1.41 12.86 40.74
N ASP A 44 -0.27 12.38 41.19
CA ASP A 44 0.98 12.35 40.43
C ASP A 44 0.75 11.44 39.20
N GLY A 45 0.14 12.05 38.16
CA GLY A 45 -0.54 11.34 37.09
C GLY A 45 -0.20 11.86 35.70
N SER A 46 0.83 12.68 35.56
CA SER A 46 1.39 12.97 34.25
C SER A 46 2.39 11.87 33.87
N VAL A 47 2.30 11.39 32.63
CA VAL A 47 3.22 10.40 32.02
C VAL A 47 2.92 8.91 32.27
N ARG A 48 1.68 8.43 32.04
CA ARG A 48 1.46 7.02 31.61
C ARG A 48 0.48 6.83 30.45
N VAL A 49 -0.16 7.88 29.96
CA VAL A 49 -1.16 7.75 28.87
C VAL A 49 -0.51 7.71 27.48
N HIS A 50 0.65 8.33 27.29
CA HIS A 50 1.29 8.43 25.97
C HIS A 50 1.90 7.12 25.45
N ALA A 51 2.25 6.17 26.32
CA ALA A 51 2.84 4.91 25.89
C ALA A 51 1.81 3.93 25.29
N ALA A 52 0.57 3.95 25.79
CA ALA A 52 -0.50 3.04 25.36
C ALA A 52 -1.15 3.44 24.01
N LEU A 53 -0.99 4.69 23.58
CA LEU A 53 -1.47 5.21 22.29
C LEU A 53 -0.41 5.22 21.19
N ARG A 54 0.82 4.73 21.47
CA ARG A 54 1.85 4.64 20.43
C ARG A 54 1.39 3.62 19.38
N PRO A 55 1.33 4.01 18.08
CA PRO A 55 1.11 3.05 17.02
C PRO A 55 2.10 1.89 17.19
N GLN A 56 1.58 0.67 17.26
CA GLN A 56 2.42 -0.52 17.24
C GLN A 56 3.23 -0.47 15.94
N ALA A 57 4.56 -0.49 16.05
CA ALA A 57 5.43 -0.55 14.89
C ALA A 57 5.10 -1.85 14.15
N ARG A 58 4.57 -1.72 12.94
CA ARG A 58 4.42 -2.86 12.04
C ARG A 58 5.79 -3.03 11.38
N ASP A 59 6.42 -4.17 11.60
CA ASP A 59 7.55 -4.58 10.78
C ASP A 59 6.99 -4.85 9.39
N PHE A 60 7.20 -3.91 8.48
CA PHE A 60 6.82 -4.09 7.08
C PHE A 60 7.96 -4.80 6.38
N TYR A 61 7.74 -6.06 6.03
CA TYR A 61 8.66 -6.76 5.14
C TYR A 61 8.61 -6.11 3.76
N ILE A 62 9.75 -5.59 3.30
CA ILE A 62 9.91 -5.11 1.93
C ILE A 62 10.77 -6.15 1.22
N PRO A 63 10.20 -6.94 0.30
CA PRO A 63 10.96 -7.96 -0.41
C PRO A 63 11.92 -7.35 -1.43
N SER A 64 13.02 -8.05 -1.69
CA SER A 64 13.89 -7.78 -2.84
C SER A 64 13.10 -7.90 -4.14
N THR A 65 13.30 -6.92 -5.01
CA THR A 65 12.63 -6.75 -6.31
C THR A 65 13.65 -6.29 -7.33
N ARG A 66 13.48 -6.71 -8.60
CA ARG A 66 14.45 -6.44 -9.66
C ARG A 66 14.65 -4.96 -10.00
N TRP A 67 13.73 -4.09 -9.60
CA TRP A 67 13.81 -2.64 -9.78
C TRP A 67 14.37 -1.91 -8.55
N GLU A 68 15.06 -2.60 -7.63
CA GLU A 68 15.53 -1.98 -6.38
C GLU A 68 16.50 -0.80 -6.59
N ASP A 69 17.22 -0.81 -7.70
CA ASP A 69 18.12 0.29 -8.11
C ASP A 69 17.36 1.48 -8.71
N GLU A 70 16.08 1.34 -9.01
CA GLU A 70 15.26 2.46 -9.49
C GLU A 70 14.99 3.44 -8.33
N PRO A 71 15.06 4.76 -8.55
CA PRO A 71 14.83 5.76 -7.50
C PRO A 71 13.50 5.59 -6.76
N GLU A 72 12.47 5.09 -7.44
CA GLU A 72 11.14 4.83 -6.88
C GLU A 72 10.89 3.36 -6.54
N GLY A 73 11.87 2.47 -6.72
CA GLY A 73 11.70 1.02 -6.60
C GLY A 73 11.10 0.59 -5.26
N ALA A 74 11.57 1.18 -4.16
CA ALA A 74 11.01 0.90 -2.83
C ALA A 74 9.54 1.32 -2.68
N VAL A 75 9.12 2.41 -3.33
CA VAL A 75 7.72 2.85 -3.35
C VAL A 75 6.89 1.88 -4.18
N TRP A 76 7.38 1.49 -5.35
CA TRP A 76 6.71 0.52 -6.22
C TRP A 76 6.50 -0.82 -5.52
N THR A 77 7.51 -1.33 -4.81
CA THR A 77 7.41 -2.57 -4.03
C THR A 77 6.35 -2.46 -2.95
N ARG A 78 6.34 -1.39 -2.14
CA ARG A 78 5.32 -1.20 -1.10
C ARG A 78 3.91 -1.08 -1.69
N THR A 79 3.76 -0.33 -2.78
CA THR A 79 2.49 -0.17 -3.48
C THR A 79 1.99 -1.50 -4.02
N LEU A 80 2.87 -2.30 -4.63
CA LEU A 80 2.48 -3.60 -5.15
C LEU A 80 2.12 -4.57 -4.02
N MET A 81 2.90 -4.64 -2.94
CA MET A 81 2.58 -5.49 -1.78
C MET A 81 1.22 -5.13 -1.18
N SER A 82 0.93 -3.84 -1.01
CA SER A 82 -0.38 -3.34 -0.55
C SER A 82 -1.49 -3.63 -1.56
N ALA A 83 -1.22 -3.48 -2.86
CA ALA A 83 -2.18 -3.77 -3.90
C ALA A 83 -2.50 -5.26 -4.01
N LEU A 84 -1.52 -6.15 -3.79
CA LEU A 84 -1.73 -7.59 -3.76
C LEU A 84 -2.61 -7.97 -2.57
N GLU A 85 -2.32 -7.44 -1.37
CA GLU A 85 -3.15 -7.68 -0.18
C GLU A 85 -4.60 -7.20 -0.35
N THR A 86 -4.80 -6.04 -0.97
CA THR A 86 -6.13 -5.40 -1.04
C THR A 86 -6.93 -5.75 -2.29
N ASN A 87 -6.27 -5.95 -3.44
CA ASN A 87 -6.92 -6.20 -4.73
C ASN A 87 -6.76 -7.64 -5.23
N ALA A 88 -5.90 -8.45 -4.60
CA ALA A 88 -5.67 -9.84 -4.97
C ALA A 88 -5.77 -10.81 -3.77
N PRO A 89 -6.87 -10.78 -3.01
CA PRO A 89 -6.98 -11.49 -1.73
C PRO A 89 -7.00 -13.02 -1.84
N ARG A 90 -7.14 -13.60 -3.04
CA ARG A 90 -7.04 -15.07 -3.23
C ARG A 90 -5.67 -15.50 -3.73
N LEU A 91 -4.84 -14.55 -4.14
CA LEU A 91 -3.59 -14.84 -4.84
C LEU A 91 -2.53 -15.47 -3.92
N ASP A 92 -2.56 -15.17 -2.62
CA ASP A 92 -1.70 -15.78 -1.60
C ASP A 92 -2.31 -17.06 -0.97
N ASP A 93 -3.54 -17.42 -1.30
CA ASP A 93 -4.15 -18.71 -0.92
C ASP A 93 -3.88 -19.82 -1.94
N VAL A 94 -3.73 -19.46 -3.22
CA VAL A 94 -3.48 -20.40 -4.32
C VAL A 94 -2.03 -20.86 -4.33
N VAL A 95 -1.81 -22.14 -4.62
CA VAL A 95 -0.47 -22.73 -4.82
C VAL A 95 -0.42 -23.23 -6.27
N PRO A 96 0.10 -22.42 -7.21
CA PRO A 96 0.11 -22.77 -8.62
C PRO A 96 0.80 -24.11 -8.90
N GLN A 97 0.30 -24.89 -9.87
CA GLN A 97 0.84 -26.22 -10.16
C GLN A 97 2.31 -26.24 -10.58
N ASP A 98 2.80 -25.14 -11.16
CA ASP A 98 4.19 -24.97 -11.59
C ASP A 98 5.07 -24.22 -10.58
N ILE A 99 4.56 -23.93 -9.37
CA ILE A 99 5.21 -23.02 -8.43
C ILE A 99 6.61 -23.47 -7.99
N GLU A 100 6.88 -24.77 -7.91
CA GLU A 100 8.20 -25.30 -7.56
C GLU A 100 9.29 -24.90 -8.58
N THR A 101 8.89 -24.60 -9.82
CA THR A 101 9.78 -24.04 -10.84
C THR A 101 10.18 -22.61 -10.51
N TRP A 102 9.29 -21.84 -9.90
CA TRP A 102 9.44 -20.41 -9.65
C TRP A 102 9.96 -20.10 -8.24
N CYS A 103 9.46 -20.81 -7.25
CA CYS A 103 9.68 -20.53 -5.83
C CYS A 103 9.48 -21.79 -4.98
N PRO A 104 10.55 -22.59 -4.75
CA PRO A 104 10.46 -23.83 -3.99
C PRO A 104 9.92 -23.68 -2.55
N ALA A 105 10.14 -22.54 -1.91
CA ALA A 105 9.63 -22.28 -0.56
C ALA A 105 8.14 -21.88 -0.52
N TYR A 106 7.50 -21.60 -1.65
CA TYR A 106 6.20 -20.93 -1.71
C TYR A 106 5.09 -21.61 -0.92
N SER A 107 5.01 -22.95 -0.99
CA SER A 107 3.97 -23.71 -0.28
C SER A 107 4.06 -23.57 1.24
N ARG A 108 5.25 -23.28 1.78
CA ARG A 108 5.54 -23.12 3.22
C ARG A 108 5.51 -21.67 3.67
N ASN A 109 5.46 -20.73 2.73
CA ASN A 109 5.50 -19.31 3.01
C ASN A 109 4.20 -18.81 3.66
N THR A 110 4.34 -17.82 4.52
CA THR A 110 3.22 -16.99 5.01
C THR A 110 2.59 -16.22 3.85
N ALA A 111 1.37 -15.71 4.05
CA ALA A 111 0.68 -14.85 3.09
C ALA A 111 1.54 -13.67 2.60
N GLU A 112 2.25 -13.02 3.54
CA GLU A 112 3.17 -11.92 3.21
C GLU A 112 4.35 -12.38 2.33
N MET A 113 4.96 -13.53 2.61
CA MET A 113 6.04 -14.09 1.81
C MET A 113 5.56 -14.61 0.44
N ARG A 114 4.31 -15.06 0.34
CA ARG A 114 3.68 -15.40 -0.95
C ARG A 114 3.41 -14.15 -1.80
N ARG A 115 2.97 -13.05 -1.18
CA ARG A 115 2.87 -11.75 -1.86
C ARG A 115 4.23 -11.21 -2.30
N ALA A 116 5.28 -11.44 -1.50
CA ALA A 116 6.64 -11.10 -1.88
C ALA A 116 7.10 -11.81 -3.15
N PHE A 117 6.77 -13.10 -3.31
CA PHE A 117 7.00 -13.80 -4.57
C PHE A 117 6.32 -13.10 -5.76
N TRP A 118 5.05 -12.76 -5.63
CA TRP A 118 4.32 -12.09 -6.71
C TRP A 118 4.88 -10.70 -7.02
N ALA A 119 5.33 -9.96 -6.00
CA ALA A 119 6.02 -8.69 -6.19
C ALA A 119 7.35 -8.88 -6.94
N GLY A 120 8.14 -9.89 -6.56
CA GLY A 120 9.35 -10.31 -7.27
C GLY A 120 9.09 -10.65 -8.73
N LEU A 121 8.12 -11.52 -9.00
CA LEU A 121 7.74 -11.92 -10.36
C LEU A 121 7.38 -10.70 -11.22
N VAL A 122 6.51 -9.82 -10.72
CA VAL A 122 6.10 -8.60 -11.43
C VAL A 122 7.30 -7.69 -11.72
N SER A 123 8.20 -7.51 -10.74
CA SER A 123 9.41 -6.71 -10.93
C SER A 123 10.37 -7.30 -11.97
N ALA A 124 10.44 -8.63 -12.06
CA ALA A 124 11.27 -9.30 -13.04
C ALA A 124 10.65 -9.24 -14.45
N VAL A 125 9.33 -9.37 -14.55
CA VAL A 125 8.60 -9.25 -15.83
C VAL A 125 8.65 -7.82 -16.36
N SER A 126 8.49 -6.80 -15.52
CA SER A 126 8.49 -5.38 -15.94
C SER A 126 9.80 -4.95 -16.61
N TRP A 127 10.93 -5.59 -16.30
CA TRP A 127 12.18 -5.39 -17.02
C TRP A 127 12.06 -5.73 -18.51
N TYR A 128 11.37 -6.84 -18.83
CA TYR A 128 11.19 -7.30 -20.21
C TYR A 128 10.01 -6.61 -20.92
N GLU A 129 9.05 -6.08 -20.17
CA GLU A 129 7.92 -5.32 -20.71
C GLU A 129 8.29 -3.86 -21.00
N SER A 130 8.94 -3.17 -20.07
CA SER A 130 9.21 -1.73 -20.18
C SER A 130 10.63 -1.31 -19.79
N ARG A 131 11.51 -2.24 -19.37
CA ARG A 131 12.82 -1.92 -18.77
C ARG A 131 12.68 -0.97 -17.57
N HIS A 132 11.66 -1.22 -16.75
CA HIS A 132 11.33 -0.42 -15.57
C HIS A 132 10.96 1.05 -15.87
N GLN A 133 10.67 1.39 -17.13
CA GLN A 133 10.25 2.75 -17.51
C GLN A 133 8.71 2.85 -17.50
N PRO A 134 8.10 3.66 -16.61
CA PRO A 134 6.64 3.78 -16.50
C PRO A 134 5.98 4.61 -17.62
N GLU A 135 6.73 5.41 -18.36
CA GLU A 135 6.22 6.27 -19.44
C GLU A 135 6.09 5.55 -20.79
N VAL A 136 6.70 4.35 -20.91
CA VAL A 136 6.76 3.57 -22.15
C VAL A 136 5.37 3.19 -22.64
N VAL A 137 5.16 3.40 -23.94
CA VAL A 137 3.99 2.92 -24.66
C VAL A 137 4.42 1.97 -25.76
N GLY A 138 4.12 0.68 -25.61
CA GLY A 138 4.50 -0.38 -26.53
C GLY A 138 3.38 -0.84 -27.46
N GLY A 139 3.71 -1.82 -28.30
CA GLY A 139 2.80 -2.46 -29.26
C GLY A 139 2.06 -1.45 -30.15
N ASN A 140 2.81 -0.53 -30.77
CA ASN A 140 2.28 0.52 -31.66
C ASN A 140 1.29 1.48 -30.96
N GLY A 141 1.52 1.79 -29.69
CA GLY A 141 0.71 2.77 -28.95
C GLY A 141 -0.44 2.15 -28.13
N LEU A 142 -0.46 0.83 -27.94
CA LEU A 142 -1.59 0.12 -27.32
C LEU A 142 -1.37 -0.21 -25.84
N TYR A 143 -0.13 -0.50 -25.44
CA TYR A 143 0.19 -1.02 -24.12
C TYR A 143 0.97 0.01 -23.31
N TYR A 144 0.65 0.19 -22.03
CA TYR A 144 1.13 1.33 -21.25
C TYR A 144 1.83 0.92 -19.95
N GLY A 145 2.93 1.62 -19.67
CA GLY A 145 3.65 1.62 -18.40
C GLY A 145 4.38 0.34 -18.05
N LEU A 146 4.70 0.19 -16.77
CA LEU A 146 5.59 -0.85 -16.24
C LEU A 146 5.23 -2.27 -16.71
N MET A 147 3.93 -2.58 -16.68
CA MET A 147 3.43 -3.91 -17.02
C MET A 147 2.72 -3.95 -18.37
N GLN A 148 2.93 -2.93 -19.22
CA GLN A 148 2.41 -2.86 -20.59
C GLN A 148 0.92 -3.24 -20.65
N ILE A 149 0.09 -2.53 -19.88
CA ILE A 149 -1.34 -2.84 -19.73
C ILE A 149 -2.13 -2.18 -20.86
N LEU A 150 -3.01 -2.94 -21.51
CA LEU A 150 -3.99 -2.41 -22.47
C LEU A 150 -5.14 -1.71 -21.71
N PRO A 151 -5.57 -0.49 -22.10
CA PRO A 151 -6.65 0.23 -21.42
C PRO A 151 -7.97 -0.56 -21.35
N ASP A 152 -8.28 -1.34 -22.39
CA ASP A 152 -9.49 -2.17 -22.43
C ASP A 152 -9.45 -3.26 -21.36
N THR A 153 -8.30 -3.91 -21.15
CA THR A 153 -8.08 -4.86 -20.06
C THR A 153 -8.27 -4.17 -18.71
N ALA A 154 -7.64 -3.01 -18.52
CA ALA A 154 -7.75 -2.26 -17.27
C ALA A 154 -9.20 -1.92 -16.91
N ARG A 155 -10.01 -1.50 -17.89
CA ARG A 155 -11.45 -1.25 -17.69
C ARG A 155 -12.22 -2.54 -17.41
N ALA A 156 -11.91 -3.63 -18.12
CA ALA A 156 -12.59 -4.91 -17.94
C ALA A 156 -12.39 -5.47 -16.52
N VAL A 157 -11.23 -5.26 -15.92
CA VAL A 157 -10.92 -5.68 -14.53
C VAL A 157 -11.22 -4.57 -13.50
N GLY A 158 -11.85 -3.48 -13.93
CA GLY A 158 -12.32 -2.37 -13.09
C GLY A 158 -11.22 -1.50 -12.48
N CYS A 159 -10.02 -1.46 -13.05
CA CYS A 159 -8.92 -0.63 -12.55
C CYS A 159 -9.29 0.85 -12.52
N ARG A 160 -8.76 1.59 -11.53
CA ARG A 160 -8.93 3.04 -11.43
C ARG A 160 -8.37 3.76 -12.66
N ALA A 161 -7.18 3.36 -13.10
CA ALA A 161 -6.60 3.81 -14.37
C ALA A 161 -7.19 3.01 -15.54
N GLY A 162 -8.29 3.51 -16.11
CA GLY A 162 -8.95 2.88 -17.27
C GLY A 162 -8.51 3.42 -18.65
N GLN A 163 -7.57 4.37 -18.67
CA GLN A 163 -7.10 5.06 -19.88
C GLN A 163 -5.57 5.03 -19.93
N GLY A 164 -5.00 5.09 -21.14
CA GLY A 164 -3.54 4.97 -21.35
C GLY A 164 -2.71 5.98 -20.56
N ALA A 165 -3.14 7.24 -20.49
CA ALA A 165 -2.44 8.27 -19.72
C ALA A 165 -2.34 7.93 -18.22
N GLY A 166 -3.41 7.40 -17.63
CA GLY A 166 -3.43 6.98 -16.23
C GLY A 166 -2.60 5.72 -15.98
N LEU A 167 -2.40 4.88 -16.99
CA LEU A 167 -1.56 3.68 -16.88
C LEU A 167 -0.05 3.97 -16.96
N LYS A 168 0.34 5.22 -17.25
CA LYS A 168 1.72 5.68 -17.12
C LYS A 168 2.12 6.02 -15.68
N ASP A 169 1.14 6.18 -14.78
CA ASP A 169 1.42 6.27 -13.36
C ASP A 169 1.83 4.88 -12.85
N PRO A 170 3.08 4.68 -12.37
CA PRO A 170 3.55 3.36 -11.97
C PRO A 170 2.70 2.75 -10.85
N LEU A 171 2.18 3.58 -9.93
CA LEU A 171 1.41 3.08 -8.79
C LEU A 171 0.03 2.57 -9.23
N ALA A 172 -0.66 3.30 -10.11
CA ALA A 172 -1.91 2.86 -10.69
C ALA A 172 -1.72 1.64 -11.63
N ASN A 173 -0.60 1.58 -12.35
CA ASN A 173 -0.24 0.43 -13.18
C ASN A 173 -0.09 -0.83 -12.33
N LEU A 174 0.73 -0.79 -11.28
CA LEU A 174 0.97 -1.91 -10.36
C LEU A 174 -0.29 -2.30 -9.57
N SER A 175 -1.11 -1.33 -9.17
CA SER A 175 -2.41 -1.62 -8.56
C SER A 175 -3.34 -2.37 -9.53
N CYS A 176 -3.29 -2.05 -10.82
CA CYS A 176 -4.04 -2.76 -11.85
C CYS A 176 -3.47 -4.16 -12.11
N THR A 177 -2.14 -4.32 -12.12
CA THR A 177 -1.45 -5.62 -12.21
C THR A 177 -1.94 -6.61 -11.16
N ALA A 178 -2.09 -6.18 -9.90
CA ALA A 178 -2.62 -7.03 -8.84
C ALA A 178 -4.03 -7.59 -9.17
N ARG A 179 -4.93 -6.75 -9.70
CA ARG A 179 -6.27 -7.18 -10.12
C ARG A 179 -6.26 -8.15 -11.29
N ILE A 180 -5.31 -7.98 -12.21
CA ILE A 180 -5.13 -8.89 -13.33
C ILE A 180 -4.66 -10.25 -12.82
N LEU A 181 -3.70 -10.29 -11.90
CA LEU A 181 -3.22 -11.53 -11.26
C LEU A 181 -4.34 -12.25 -10.50
N GLU A 182 -5.13 -11.52 -9.70
CA GLU A 182 -6.27 -12.03 -8.94
C GLU A 182 -7.28 -12.79 -9.80
N LEU A 183 -7.43 -12.40 -11.07
CA LEU A 183 -8.32 -13.07 -12.00
C LEU A 183 -7.63 -14.21 -12.74
N ALA A 184 -6.38 -14.02 -13.15
CA ALA A 184 -5.68 -14.96 -14.02
C ALA A 184 -5.18 -16.20 -13.27
N VAL A 185 -4.52 -16.01 -12.13
CA VAL A 185 -3.82 -17.09 -11.42
C VAL A 185 -4.81 -18.02 -10.71
N PRO A 186 -5.77 -17.56 -9.88
CA PRO A 186 -6.74 -18.47 -9.27
C PRO A 186 -7.65 -19.20 -10.28
N ARG A 187 -7.84 -18.64 -11.49
CA ARG A 187 -8.63 -19.28 -12.55
C ARG A 187 -7.88 -20.44 -13.20
N ASP A 188 -6.58 -20.26 -13.43
CA ASP A 188 -5.77 -21.15 -14.25
C ASP A 188 -4.78 -22.00 -13.43
N ASP A 189 -4.70 -21.79 -12.11
CA ASP A 189 -3.82 -22.49 -11.16
C ASP A 189 -2.35 -22.58 -11.61
N ALA A 190 -1.85 -21.51 -12.24
CA ALA A 190 -0.52 -21.51 -12.86
C ALA A 190 0.15 -20.14 -12.75
N VAL A 191 1.48 -20.13 -12.76
CA VAL A 191 2.28 -18.96 -13.11
C VAL A 191 2.42 -18.88 -14.62
N ALA A 192 2.96 -19.92 -15.26
CA ALA A 192 3.16 -19.96 -16.71
C ALA A 192 3.21 -21.40 -17.27
N VAL A 193 2.03 -22.00 -17.46
CA VAL A 193 1.88 -23.31 -18.10
C VAL A 193 1.24 -23.16 -19.48
N TYR A 194 1.63 -24.03 -20.43
CA TYR A 194 1.00 -24.12 -21.74
C TYR A 194 0.23 -25.44 -21.90
N GLU A 195 -1.10 -25.35 -21.99
CA GLU A 195 -1.99 -26.50 -22.26
C GLU A 195 -3.03 -26.08 -23.32
N GLY A 196 -2.63 -26.10 -24.59
CA GLY A 196 -3.43 -25.59 -25.71
C GLY A 196 -3.56 -24.06 -25.75
N ARG A 197 -3.43 -23.40 -24.59
CA ARG A 197 -3.24 -21.96 -24.40
C ARG A 197 -2.28 -21.71 -23.23
N TRP A 198 -1.70 -20.51 -23.16
CA TRP A 198 -1.01 -20.08 -21.96
C TRP A 198 -2.01 -19.98 -20.79
N GLN A 199 -1.52 -20.17 -19.58
CA GLN A 199 -2.28 -20.21 -18.34
C GLN A 199 -1.61 -19.31 -17.30
N GLY A 200 -2.42 -18.73 -16.41
CA GLY A 200 -1.91 -17.95 -15.29
C GLY A 200 -1.40 -16.57 -15.69
N ALA A 201 -0.29 -16.15 -15.09
CA ALA A 201 0.37 -14.89 -15.43
C ALA A 201 0.79 -14.82 -16.92
N ALA A 202 1.19 -15.95 -17.51
CA ALA A 202 1.61 -16.00 -18.92
C ALA A 202 0.49 -15.71 -19.94
N GLN A 203 -0.78 -15.71 -19.53
CA GLN A 203 -1.87 -15.23 -20.39
C GLN A 203 -1.81 -13.72 -20.63
N GLN A 204 -1.20 -12.98 -19.71
CA GLN A 204 -1.25 -11.53 -19.69
C GLN A 204 0.07 -10.92 -20.15
N TRP A 205 1.20 -11.55 -19.82
CA TRP A 205 2.53 -11.01 -20.10
C TRP A 205 3.30 -11.86 -21.10
N GLY A 206 3.55 -11.27 -22.27
CA GLY A 206 4.27 -11.88 -23.37
C GLY A 206 5.65 -12.44 -23.02
N PRO A 207 6.48 -11.79 -22.18
CA PRO A 207 7.77 -12.31 -21.72
C PRO A 207 7.70 -13.74 -21.17
N LEU A 208 6.63 -14.08 -20.45
CA LEU A 208 6.46 -15.41 -19.86
C LEU A 208 6.15 -16.50 -20.90
N THR A 209 5.76 -16.12 -22.12
CA THR A 209 5.52 -17.08 -23.21
C THR A 209 6.80 -17.49 -23.94
N ARG A 210 7.86 -16.68 -23.83
CA ARG A 210 9.14 -16.89 -24.52
C ARG A 210 10.08 -17.70 -23.63
N GLY A 211 10.51 -18.88 -24.08
CA GLY A 211 11.29 -19.84 -23.28
C GLY A 211 12.48 -19.20 -22.53
N SER A 212 13.39 -18.56 -23.27
CA SER A 212 14.59 -17.95 -22.67
C SER A 212 14.29 -16.81 -21.68
N VAL A 213 13.23 -16.04 -21.90
CA VAL A 213 12.83 -14.96 -20.98
C VAL A 213 12.13 -15.53 -19.76
N ARG A 214 11.22 -16.50 -19.95
CA ARG A 214 10.58 -17.23 -18.85
C ARG A 214 11.61 -17.89 -17.94
N GLU A 215 12.61 -18.55 -18.52
CA GLU A 215 13.73 -19.14 -17.78
C GLU A 215 14.49 -18.09 -16.98
N ALA A 216 14.85 -16.95 -17.58
CA ALA A 216 15.55 -15.88 -16.89
C ALA A 216 14.74 -15.26 -15.72
N VAL A 217 13.42 -15.10 -15.89
CA VAL A 217 12.53 -14.62 -14.82
C VAL A 217 12.41 -15.68 -13.72
N SER A 218 12.26 -16.95 -14.07
CA SER A 218 12.19 -18.05 -13.10
C SER A 218 13.49 -18.19 -12.31
N ALA A 219 14.66 -18.13 -12.96
CA ALA A 219 15.95 -18.18 -12.31
C ALA A 219 16.11 -17.04 -11.29
N TRP A 220 15.78 -15.82 -11.70
CA TRP A 220 15.84 -14.66 -10.82
C TRP A 220 14.90 -14.82 -9.61
N THR A 221 13.65 -15.23 -9.80
CA THR A 221 12.69 -15.41 -8.69
C THR A 221 13.12 -16.50 -7.70
N ARG A 222 13.69 -17.61 -8.19
CA ARG A 222 14.21 -18.71 -7.35
C ARG A 222 15.37 -18.30 -6.46
N GLU A 223 16.19 -17.36 -6.91
CA GLU A 223 17.32 -16.84 -6.16
C GLU A 223 16.88 -15.98 -4.98
N GLN A 224 15.62 -15.52 -4.97
CA GLN A 224 15.14 -14.59 -3.97
C GLN A 224 14.95 -15.23 -2.61
N ASP A 225 15.05 -14.38 -1.63
CA ASP A 225 15.21 -14.75 -0.24
C ASP A 225 13.99 -15.44 0.36
N TYR A 226 12.82 -15.08 -0.15
CA TYR A 226 11.51 -15.66 0.12
C TYR A 226 11.22 -16.94 -0.70
N CYS A 227 12.14 -17.39 -1.56
CA CYS A 227 11.98 -18.61 -2.36
C CYS A 227 12.96 -19.73 -2.00
N ARG A 228 13.92 -19.47 -1.11
CA ARG A 228 14.88 -20.48 -0.65
C ARG A 228 14.35 -21.23 0.57
N LEU A 229 14.44 -22.56 0.54
CA LEU A 229 13.92 -23.45 1.60
C LEU A 229 14.72 -23.41 2.91
N ASP A 230 15.96 -22.93 2.86
CA ASP A 230 16.93 -22.91 3.96
C ASP A 230 16.75 -21.70 4.90
N ARG A 231 16.05 -20.66 4.45
CA ARG A 231 15.61 -19.59 5.32
C ARG A 231 14.33 -19.99 6.03
N ARG A 232 14.46 -20.24 7.34
CA ARG A 232 13.32 -20.36 8.25
C ARG A 232 12.39 -19.19 8.00
N ALA A 233 11.09 -19.45 7.86
CA ALA A 233 10.03 -18.45 7.66
C ALA A 233 9.90 -17.43 8.82
N ASP A 234 10.87 -17.42 9.74
CA ASP A 234 10.93 -16.66 10.98
C ASP A 234 11.95 -15.50 10.93
N VAL A 235 12.64 -15.27 9.79
CA VAL A 235 13.60 -14.17 9.68
C VAL A 235 12.84 -12.86 9.47
N ALA A 236 12.85 -12.04 10.52
CA ALA A 236 12.39 -10.66 10.52
C ALA A 236 12.99 -9.86 9.35
N PRO A 237 12.31 -8.82 8.85
CA PRO A 237 12.73 -8.10 7.65
C PRO A 237 14.17 -7.59 7.74
N GLU A 238 14.99 -7.88 6.73
CA GLU A 238 16.40 -7.46 6.64
C GLU A 238 16.62 -5.94 6.53
N ALA A 239 15.54 -5.14 6.53
CA ALA A 239 15.64 -3.69 6.63
C ALA A 239 14.55 -3.13 7.54
N SER A 240 14.72 -3.31 8.85
CA SER A 240 14.04 -2.45 9.81
C SER A 240 14.55 -1.03 9.61
N LEU A 241 13.82 -0.21 8.86
CA LEU A 241 14.00 1.25 8.77
C LEU A 241 13.65 1.94 10.10
N ARG A 242 13.99 1.32 11.23
CA ARG A 242 13.88 1.92 12.56
C ARG A 242 14.67 3.22 12.54
N PRO A 243 14.06 4.37 12.87
CA PRO A 243 14.82 5.54 13.26
C PRO A 243 15.77 5.10 14.39
N GLN A 244 17.07 5.14 14.12
CA GLN A 244 18.07 4.92 15.16
C GLN A 244 17.90 6.03 16.19
N GLU A 245 17.99 5.69 17.48
CA GLU A 245 18.01 6.71 18.52
C GLU A 245 19.11 7.72 18.21
N ARG A 246 18.77 9.00 18.27
CA ARG A 246 19.75 10.08 18.14
C ARG A 246 20.83 9.83 19.20
N PRO A 247 22.11 9.74 18.81
CA PRO A 247 23.19 9.48 19.74
C PRO A 247 23.14 10.43 20.95
N ALA A 248 23.30 9.90 22.16
CA ALA A 248 23.12 10.67 23.40
C ALA A 248 23.98 11.95 23.46
N HIS A 249 25.14 11.96 22.80
CA HIS A 249 26.02 13.12 22.73
C HIS A 249 25.44 14.28 21.90
N LEU A 250 24.50 14.03 20.99
CA LEU A 250 23.76 15.05 20.23
C LEU A 250 22.48 15.51 20.95
N ALA A 251 22.02 14.78 21.97
CA ALA A 251 20.86 15.17 22.77
C ALA A 251 21.23 16.19 23.86
N LEU A 252 22.46 16.13 24.37
CA LEU A 252 22.97 17.05 25.41
C LEU A 252 23.23 18.47 24.89
N ALA A 253 23.42 18.67 23.57
CA ALA A 253 23.72 19.98 23.01
C ALA A 253 22.50 20.93 22.91
N ALA A 254 21.28 20.42 23.09
CA ALA A 254 20.06 21.20 22.97
C ALA A 254 19.50 21.71 24.31
N ALA A 255 20.10 21.32 25.44
CA ALA A 255 19.58 21.69 26.77
C ALA A 255 20.01 23.09 27.24
N ASP A 256 21.03 23.70 26.62
CA ASP A 256 21.68 24.90 27.18
C ASP A 256 21.44 26.20 26.40
N VAL A 257 20.49 26.24 25.46
CA VAL A 257 20.11 27.49 24.79
C VAL A 257 18.59 27.65 24.78
N VAL A 258 18.05 28.08 25.91
CA VAL A 258 16.76 28.78 25.93
C VAL A 258 17.09 30.28 25.79
N PRO A 259 16.86 30.92 24.62
CA PRO A 259 16.96 32.37 24.57
C PRO A 259 15.85 32.94 25.46
N GLU A 260 16.23 33.76 26.42
CA GLU A 260 15.29 34.50 27.27
C GLU A 260 14.56 35.52 26.39
N ILE A 261 13.38 35.16 25.90
CA ILE A 261 12.54 36.07 25.11
C ILE A 261 11.88 37.06 26.06
N HIS A 262 12.47 38.25 26.20
CA HIS A 262 11.80 39.37 26.83
C HIS A 262 10.69 39.88 25.91
N VAL A 263 9.44 39.59 26.27
CA VAL A 263 8.26 40.15 25.60
C VAL A 263 7.95 41.50 26.25
N THR A 264 8.31 42.59 25.58
CA THR A 264 7.87 43.93 25.95
C THR A 264 6.49 44.18 25.36
N ILE A 265 5.43 44.06 26.18
CA ILE A 265 4.07 44.42 25.76
C ILE A 265 3.94 45.94 25.85
N SER A 266 4.03 46.62 24.71
CA SER A 266 3.69 48.04 24.59
C SER A 266 2.20 48.18 24.37
N THR A 267 1.45 48.62 25.39
CA THR A 267 0.01 48.89 25.25
C THR A 267 -0.19 50.18 24.45
N MET A 268 -0.43 50.08 23.14
CA MET A 268 -1.04 51.18 22.39
C MET A 268 -2.53 51.22 22.70
N SER A 269 -2.99 52.32 23.32
CA SER A 269 -4.41 52.61 23.44
C SER A 269 -4.92 53.01 22.05
N TYR A 270 -5.83 52.22 21.47
CA TYR A 270 -6.48 52.56 20.21
C TYR A 270 -7.79 53.29 20.52
N ALA A 271 -7.82 54.60 20.28
CA ALA A 271 -9.07 55.35 20.15
C ALA A 271 -9.66 55.00 18.78
N GLY A 272 -10.90 54.52 18.76
CA GLY A 272 -11.53 54.01 17.56
C GLY A 272 -11.84 55.08 16.51
N SER A 273 -11.77 54.67 15.25
CA SER A 273 -12.65 55.17 14.18
C SER A 273 -12.53 54.25 12.98
N ASP A 274 -13.69 54.00 12.36
CA ASP A 274 -13.95 53.16 11.20
C ASP A 274 -12.93 53.32 10.04
N ALA A 275 -12.52 52.18 9.45
CA ALA A 275 -12.70 51.88 8.02
C ALA A 275 -11.65 50.88 7.48
N ASP A 276 -12.20 49.93 6.73
CA ASP A 276 -11.67 49.30 5.52
C ASP A 276 -10.67 48.11 5.59
N PHE A 277 -10.98 47.17 4.70
CA PHE A 277 -10.46 45.82 4.58
C PHE A 277 -9.32 45.81 3.56
N GLY A 278 -8.11 45.41 3.92
CA GLY A 278 -7.00 45.39 2.96
C GLY A 278 -5.68 44.80 3.48
N ASP A 279 -5.47 43.54 3.10
CA ASP A 279 -4.22 42.95 2.61
C ASP A 279 -2.93 42.82 3.47
N SER A 280 -2.33 41.63 3.31
CA SER A 280 -0.88 41.34 3.27
C SER A 280 -0.06 41.43 4.57
N TYR A 281 0.12 40.29 5.25
CA TYR A 281 1.29 40.10 6.12
C TYR A 281 2.45 39.52 5.32
N LYS A 282 3.44 40.36 4.98
CA LYS A 282 4.80 39.92 4.63
C LYS A 282 5.59 39.74 5.92
N VAL A 283 6.10 38.54 6.15
CA VAL A 283 7.10 38.28 7.20
C VAL A 283 8.47 38.57 6.60
N ALA A 284 9.15 39.60 7.10
CA ALA A 284 10.58 39.80 6.91
C ALA A 284 11.30 39.08 8.06
N LEU A 285 12.30 38.27 7.71
CA LEU A 285 13.27 37.68 8.63
C LEU A 285 14.54 38.51 8.49
N ASP A 286 15.01 39.10 9.59
CA ASP A 286 16.41 39.48 9.79
C ASP A 286 17.11 38.39 10.59
#